data_AF-A0A9P3A338-F1
#
_entry.id   AF-A0A9P3A338-F1
#
_cell.length_a   1.000
_cell.length_b   1.000
_cell.length_c   1.000
_cell.angle_alpha   90.00
_cell.angle_beta   90.00
_cell.angle_gamma   90.00
#
_symmetry.space_group_name_H-M   'P 1'
#
loop_
_entity.id
_entity.type
_entity.pdbx_description
1 polymer ?
#
loop_
_entity_poly.entity_id
_entity_poly.type
_entity_poly.pdbx_seq_one_letter_code
_entity_poly.pdbx_strand_id
1 'polypeptide(L)'
;MLVKTLLLIAATFVGLASAGGSSDDDKCHQPILCKDKFKTKTENNGCIRYTQGFDVTGVLTEVDLTIVDGIKTVCDCIQACLDRPTSCANYVWKFPDAAAVQTGHRTCTLYSNFNLPSNVTVKVNEHKSMGIMNVGANPQTGGLVPQAFKDDNCPDDEAFSGPVWQLSNRMTQC
;
A
#
# COMPACT_ATOMS: atom_id res chain seq x y z
N MET A 1 -14.18 -46.98 -72.28
CA MET A 1 -15.47 -46.42 -71.82
C MET A 1 -15.68 -46.79 -70.36
N LEU A 2 -15.95 -45.77 -69.54
CA LEU A 2 -16.55 -45.74 -68.19
C LEU A 2 -16.04 -46.75 -67.13
N VAL A 3 -15.21 -46.31 -66.17
CA VAL A 3 -15.54 -45.67 -64.86
C VAL A 3 -16.04 -46.66 -63.81
N LYS A 4 -15.30 -46.78 -62.69
CA LYS A 4 -15.83 -46.57 -61.33
C LYS A 4 -14.70 -46.40 -60.32
N THR A 5 -14.39 -45.13 -60.07
CA THR A 5 -13.52 -44.63 -59.00
C THR A 5 -14.20 -44.88 -57.65
N LEU A 6 -13.50 -45.52 -56.70
CA LEU A 6 -13.91 -45.61 -55.30
C LEU A 6 -13.17 -44.54 -54.51
N LEU A 7 -13.94 -43.68 -53.84
CA LEU A 7 -13.48 -42.66 -52.89
C LEU A 7 -12.73 -43.30 -51.72
N LEU A 8 -11.57 -42.74 -51.36
CA LEU A 8 -11.08 -42.77 -49.98
C LEU A 8 -10.87 -41.34 -49.50
N ILE A 9 -11.64 -40.97 -48.48
CA ILE A 9 -11.57 -39.69 -47.77
C ILE A 9 -10.50 -39.86 -46.68
N ALA A 10 -9.35 -39.21 -46.84
CA ALA A 10 -8.36 -39.08 -45.78
C ALA A 10 -8.73 -37.85 -44.93
N ALA A 11 -9.23 -38.08 -43.71
CA ALA A 11 -9.46 -37.03 -42.73
C ALA A 11 -8.11 -36.60 -42.13
N THR A 12 -7.58 -35.47 -42.61
CA THR A 12 -6.45 -34.79 -41.98
C THR A 12 -6.93 -34.05 -40.74
N PHE A 13 -6.63 -34.58 -39.56
CA PHE A 13 -6.75 -33.85 -38.30
C PHE A 13 -5.67 -32.76 -38.27
N VAL A 14 -6.05 -31.53 -38.60
CA VAL A 14 -5.25 -30.34 -38.30
C VAL A 14 -5.41 -30.09 -36.80
N GLY A 15 -4.48 -30.60 -36.00
CA GLY A 15 -4.35 -30.20 -34.61
C GLY A 15 -3.96 -28.73 -34.56
N LEU A 16 -4.91 -27.86 -34.22
CA LEU A 16 -4.60 -26.50 -33.79
C LEU A 16 -3.78 -26.62 -32.50
N ALA A 17 -2.46 -26.40 -32.60
CA ALA A 17 -1.68 -25.96 -31.47
C ALA A 17 -2.19 -24.57 -31.10
N SER A 18 -3.13 -24.50 -30.16
CA SER A 18 -3.34 -23.26 -29.42
C SER A 18 -2.09 -23.07 -28.56
N ALA A 19 -1.15 -22.28 -29.06
CA ALA A 19 -0.19 -21.61 -28.21
C ALA A 19 -1.02 -20.62 -27.37
N GLY A 20 -1.64 -21.13 -26.31
CA GLY A 20 -2.08 -20.31 -25.19
C GLY A 20 -0.80 -19.77 -24.56
N GLY A 21 -0.32 -18.65 -25.10
CA GLY A 21 0.60 -17.78 -24.39
C GLY A 21 -0.14 -17.30 -23.16
N SER A 22 0.01 -18.04 -22.05
CA SER A 22 -0.25 -17.51 -20.73
C SER A 22 0.75 -16.39 -20.54
N SER A 23 0.34 -15.16 -20.82
CA SER A 23 1.08 -13.98 -20.45
C SER A 23 0.98 -13.84 -18.93
N ASP A 24 1.78 -14.64 -18.22
CA ASP A 24 2.08 -14.51 -16.80
C ASP A 24 3.07 -13.35 -16.54
N ASP A 25 2.99 -12.26 -17.30
CA ASP A 25 4.01 -11.19 -17.32
C ASP A 25 3.68 -9.94 -16.47
N ASP A 26 2.51 -9.85 -15.82
CA ASP A 26 2.10 -8.62 -15.10
C ASP A 26 2.07 -8.70 -13.56
N LYS A 27 2.38 -9.86 -12.94
CA LYS A 27 2.33 -10.00 -11.47
C LYS A 27 3.52 -9.39 -10.71
N CYS A 28 4.56 -8.95 -11.42
CA CYS A 28 5.77 -8.42 -10.80
C CYS A 28 5.79 -6.89 -10.65
N HIS A 29 4.82 -6.18 -11.24
CA HIS A 29 4.77 -4.72 -11.20
C HIS A 29 3.65 -4.25 -10.27
N GLN A 30 4.02 -3.79 -9.07
CA GLN A 30 3.07 -3.08 -8.20
C GLN A 30 2.51 -1.85 -8.92
N PRO A 31 1.20 -1.56 -8.84
CA PRO A 31 0.61 -0.41 -9.51
C PRO A 31 1.18 0.90 -8.97
N ILE A 32 1.38 1.89 -9.85
CA ILE A 32 1.76 3.24 -9.43
C ILE A 32 0.51 3.95 -8.90
N LEU A 33 0.45 4.19 -7.60
CA LEU A 33 -0.69 4.89 -6.99
C LEU A 33 -0.65 6.38 -7.33
N CYS A 34 -1.83 6.96 -7.51
CA CYS A 34 -2.02 8.42 -7.57
C CYS A 34 -1.26 9.13 -8.70
N LYS A 35 -1.00 8.42 -9.81
CA LYS A 35 -0.22 8.88 -10.95
C LYS A 35 -0.64 10.27 -11.45
N ASP A 36 -1.93 10.47 -11.68
CA ASP A 36 -2.43 11.75 -12.21
C ASP A 36 -2.34 12.88 -11.18
N LYS A 37 -2.55 12.56 -9.89
CA LYS A 37 -2.50 13.53 -8.78
C LYS A 37 -1.08 13.99 -8.48
N PHE A 38 -0.09 13.10 -8.65
CA PHE A 38 1.29 13.32 -8.20
C PHE A 38 2.34 13.34 -9.33
N LYS A 39 1.92 13.31 -10.60
CA LYS A 39 2.79 13.20 -11.78
C LYS A 39 4.06 14.05 -11.76
N THR A 40 4.02 15.26 -11.20
CA THR A 40 5.17 16.18 -11.16
C THR A 40 5.68 16.49 -9.76
N LYS A 41 5.11 15.83 -8.74
CA LYS A 41 5.39 16.09 -7.32
C LYS A 41 6.21 14.98 -6.66
N THR A 42 6.28 13.82 -7.30
CA THR A 42 6.97 12.62 -6.80
C THR A 42 8.05 12.13 -7.78
N GLU A 43 9.10 11.50 -7.28
CA GLU A 43 10.21 10.99 -8.11
C GLU A 43 9.77 10.00 -9.19
N ASN A 44 8.69 9.25 -8.95
CA ASN A 44 8.21 8.19 -9.84
C ASN A 44 6.91 8.55 -10.58
N ASN A 45 6.55 9.84 -10.64
CA ASN A 45 5.29 10.33 -11.20
C ASN A 45 4.04 9.67 -10.55
N GLY A 46 4.15 9.24 -9.30
CA GLY A 46 3.17 8.57 -8.45
C GLY A 46 3.87 7.89 -7.27
N CYS A 47 3.12 7.15 -6.47
CA CYS A 47 3.63 6.41 -5.32
C CYS A 47 3.85 4.93 -5.66
N ILE A 48 5.06 4.41 -5.37
CA ILE A 48 5.50 3.04 -5.63
C ILE A 48 6.06 2.32 -4.39
N ARG A 49 6.18 3.01 -3.26
CA ARG A 49 6.69 2.52 -1.99
C ARG A 49 5.51 2.40 -1.02
N TYR A 50 4.80 1.29 -1.14
CA TYR A 50 3.73 0.94 -0.23
C TYR A 50 3.65 -0.58 -0.09
N THR A 51 3.01 -1.02 0.98
CA THR A 51 2.56 -2.39 1.16
C THR A 51 1.04 -2.42 1.08
N GLN A 52 0.53 -3.45 0.44
CA GLN A 52 -0.89 -3.67 0.24
C GLN A 52 -1.34 -4.83 1.12
N GLY A 53 -2.47 -4.69 1.81
CA GLY A 53 -3.01 -5.71 2.71
C GLY A 53 -2.52 -5.63 4.16
N PHE A 54 -1.68 -4.66 4.50
CA PHE A 54 -1.06 -4.57 5.83
C PHE A 54 -1.30 -3.22 6.49
N ASP A 55 -1.30 -3.22 7.82
CA ASP A 55 -1.47 -2.05 8.68
C ASP A 55 -0.11 -1.65 9.27
N VAL A 56 0.65 -0.84 8.52
CA VAL A 56 1.99 -0.42 8.97
C VAL A 56 1.85 0.81 9.85
N THR A 57 1.93 0.59 11.17
CA THR A 57 1.82 1.64 12.18
C THR A 57 3.13 2.43 12.34
N GLY A 58 3.05 3.70 12.73
CA GLY A 58 4.21 4.49 13.15
C GLY A 58 4.44 4.51 14.66
N VAL A 59 5.42 5.29 15.10
CA VAL A 59 6.11 5.08 16.39
C VAL A 59 5.70 6.00 17.56
N LEU A 60 5.04 7.15 17.33
CA LEU A 60 4.83 8.13 18.43
C LEU A 60 3.41 8.67 18.54
N THR A 61 2.82 9.14 17.44
CA THR A 61 1.46 9.70 17.44
C THR A 61 0.70 9.35 16.18
N GLU A 62 -0.61 9.28 16.28
CA GLU A 62 -1.54 9.04 15.17
C GLU A 62 -2.58 10.15 15.05
N VAL A 63 -3.04 10.38 13.83
CA VAL A 63 -4.18 11.25 13.50
C VAL A 63 -5.09 10.50 12.55
N ASP A 64 -6.31 10.25 12.96
CA ASP A 64 -7.34 9.64 12.12
C ASP A 64 -8.12 10.70 11.35
N LEU A 65 -8.21 10.49 10.05
CA LEU A 65 -8.96 11.30 9.10
C LEU A 65 -10.00 10.43 8.40
N THR A 66 -11.16 11.02 8.13
CA THR A 66 -12.34 10.32 7.63
C THR A 66 -12.90 11.01 6.38
N ILE A 67 -14.04 10.53 5.89
CA ILE A 67 -14.73 11.16 4.76
C ILE A 67 -15.16 12.60 5.06
N VAL A 68 -15.45 12.95 6.32
CA VAL A 68 -15.81 14.33 6.70
C VAL A 68 -14.61 15.27 6.61
N ASP A 69 -13.39 14.72 6.70
CA ASP A 69 -12.12 15.42 6.49
C ASP A 69 -11.72 15.48 5.00
N GLY A 70 -12.60 15.03 4.11
CA GLY A 70 -12.36 15.01 2.66
C GLY A 70 -11.57 13.80 2.17
N ILE A 71 -11.32 12.80 3.01
CA ILE A 71 -10.61 11.58 2.61
C ILE A 71 -11.58 10.61 1.93
N LYS A 72 -11.46 10.47 0.62
CA LYS A 72 -12.30 9.55 -0.18
C LYS A 72 -11.51 8.43 -0.83
N THR A 73 -10.22 8.67 -1.08
CA THR A 73 -9.32 7.75 -1.76
C THR A 73 -8.00 7.63 -1.00
N VAL A 74 -7.25 6.56 -1.28
CA VAL A 74 -5.85 6.44 -0.82
C VAL A 74 -5.01 7.65 -1.23
N CYS A 75 -5.29 8.27 -2.38
CA CYS A 75 -4.59 9.46 -2.84
C CYS A 75 -4.93 10.73 -2.03
N ASP A 76 -6.10 10.79 -1.41
CA ASP A 76 -6.44 11.85 -0.46
C ASP A 76 -5.71 11.62 0.85
N CYS A 77 -5.60 10.35 1.29
CA CYS A 77 -4.84 9.98 2.48
C CYS A 77 -3.35 10.32 2.34
N ILE A 78 -2.73 9.95 1.22
CA ILE A 78 -1.32 10.27 0.93
C ILE A 78 -1.12 11.80 0.86
N GLN A 79 -2.03 12.52 0.18
CA GLN A 79 -1.95 13.99 0.12
C GLN A 79 -2.07 14.62 1.51
N ALA A 80 -2.95 14.11 2.37
CA ALA A 80 -3.09 14.59 3.73
C ALA A 80 -1.81 14.40 4.56
N CYS A 81 -1.07 13.31 4.34
CA CYS A 81 0.26 13.14 4.94
C CYS A 81 1.25 14.18 4.38
N LEU A 82 1.25 14.39 3.06
CA LEU A 82 2.13 15.36 2.39
C LEU A 82 1.90 16.81 2.82
N ASP A 83 0.66 17.17 3.13
CA ASP A 83 0.31 18.49 3.64
C ASP A 83 0.78 18.72 5.09
N ARG A 84 1.32 17.68 5.75
CA ARG A 84 1.77 17.66 7.14
C ARG A 84 3.24 17.23 7.27
N PRO A 85 4.19 17.88 6.59
CA PRO A 85 5.55 17.38 6.46
C PRO A 85 6.35 17.30 7.76
N THR A 86 6.01 18.14 8.72
CA THR A 86 6.67 18.19 10.04
C THR A 86 6.12 17.16 11.02
N SER A 87 5.00 16.50 10.69
CA SER A 87 4.28 15.64 11.63
C SER A 87 3.80 14.31 11.04
N CYS A 88 3.89 14.08 9.73
CA CYS A 88 3.54 12.80 9.11
C CYS A 88 4.75 12.19 8.40
N ALA A 89 4.95 10.88 8.55
CA ALA A 89 5.88 10.09 7.72
C ALA A 89 5.30 8.78 7.21
N ASN A 90 4.15 8.34 7.71
CA ASN A 90 3.46 7.15 7.20
C ASN A 90 1.96 7.38 7.20
N TYR A 91 1.28 6.65 6.34
CA TYR A 91 -0.17 6.57 6.31
C TYR A 91 -0.62 5.11 6.29
N VAL A 92 -1.83 4.88 6.79
CA VAL A 92 -2.59 3.65 6.62
C VAL A 92 -3.98 4.02 6.13
N TRP A 93 -4.41 3.44 5.01
CA TRP A 93 -5.75 3.61 4.45
C TRP A 93 -6.48 2.27 4.47
N LYS A 94 -7.41 2.09 5.41
CA LYS A 94 -8.09 0.81 5.68
C LYS A 94 -9.51 1.03 6.20
N PHE A 95 -10.28 -0.05 6.34
CA PHE A 95 -11.51 0.00 7.14
C PHE A 95 -11.17 0.07 8.64
N PRO A 96 -11.76 0.98 9.42
CA PRO A 96 -11.55 1.03 10.86
C PRO A 96 -12.25 -0.12 11.59
N ASP A 97 -13.37 -0.59 11.06
CA ASP A 97 -14.20 -1.65 11.63
C ASP A 97 -15.14 -2.26 10.58
N ALA A 98 -15.85 -3.32 10.98
CA ALA A 98 -16.81 -4.04 10.12
C ALA A 98 -18.03 -3.20 9.72
N ALA A 99 -18.41 -2.18 10.49
CA ALA A 99 -19.53 -1.31 10.13
C ALA A 99 -19.15 -0.39 8.96
N ALA A 100 -17.92 0.11 8.96
CA ALA A 100 -17.38 0.95 7.90
C ALA A 100 -17.24 0.21 6.55
N VAL A 101 -17.09 -1.12 6.58
CA VAL A 101 -17.14 -1.98 5.38
C VAL A 101 -18.49 -1.87 4.69
N GLN A 102 -19.59 -1.85 5.45
CA GLN A 102 -20.94 -1.79 4.89
C GLN A 102 -21.22 -0.47 4.18
N THR A 103 -20.61 0.63 4.66
CA THR A 103 -20.71 1.94 4.01
C THR A 103 -19.66 2.13 2.92
N GLY A 104 -18.69 1.21 2.79
CA GLY A 104 -17.57 1.32 1.85
C GLY A 104 -16.60 2.45 2.20
N HIS A 105 -16.62 2.94 3.44
CA HIS A 105 -15.82 4.09 3.85
C HIS A 105 -14.56 3.64 4.59
N ARG A 106 -13.40 3.97 4.05
CA ARG A 106 -12.11 3.75 4.70
C ARG A 106 -11.66 5.00 5.46
N THR A 107 -10.90 4.81 6.52
CA THR A 107 -10.22 5.87 7.25
C THR A 107 -8.77 5.97 6.82
N CYS A 108 -8.18 7.14 7.06
CA CYS A 108 -6.77 7.41 6.86
C CYS A 108 -6.14 7.71 8.21
N THR A 109 -5.27 6.83 8.68
CA THR A 109 -4.47 7.06 9.89
C THR A 109 -3.10 7.56 9.47
N LEU A 110 -2.76 8.77 9.91
CA LEU A 110 -1.45 9.39 9.68
C LEU A 110 -0.57 9.20 10.90
N TYR A 111 0.64 8.70 10.70
CA TYR A 111 1.58 8.50 11.79
C TYR A 111 2.73 9.49 11.77
N SER A 112 3.16 9.84 12.99
CA SER A 112 4.25 10.76 13.31
C SER A 112 5.50 10.56 12.46
N ASN A 113 6.18 11.66 12.14
CA ASN A 113 7.49 11.62 11.52
C ASN A 113 8.55 11.03 12.47
N PHE A 114 9.34 10.05 11.99
CA PHE A 114 10.47 9.50 12.72
C PHE A 114 11.59 10.53 12.93
N ASN A 115 11.71 11.48 12.00
CA ASN A 115 12.61 12.63 12.09
C ASN A 115 11.86 13.76 12.79
N LEU A 116 11.91 13.73 14.12
CA LEU A 116 11.30 14.78 14.92
C LEU A 116 11.95 16.14 14.64
N PRO A 117 11.18 17.25 14.64
CA PRO A 117 11.75 18.59 14.59
C PRO A 117 12.82 18.78 15.68
N SER A 118 13.85 19.57 15.40
CA SER A 118 14.98 19.76 16.33
C SER A 118 14.60 20.32 17.70
N ASN A 119 13.42 20.92 17.83
CA ASN A 119 12.84 21.43 19.07
C ASN A 119 11.92 20.45 19.79
N VAL A 120 11.77 19.21 19.29
CA VAL A 120 10.97 18.16 19.92
C VAL A 120 11.92 17.16 20.60
N THR A 121 11.73 16.98 21.89
CA THR A 121 12.42 15.95 22.67
C THR A 121 11.41 14.89 23.08
N VAL A 122 11.60 13.64 22.65
CA VAL A 122 10.83 12.52 23.20
C VAL A 122 11.30 12.29 24.63
N LYS A 123 10.41 12.52 25.59
CA LYS A 123 10.65 12.12 26.98
C LYS A 123 9.94 10.80 27.22
N VAL A 124 10.72 9.74 27.36
CA VAL A 124 10.19 8.45 27.81
C VAL A 124 10.03 8.52 29.33
N ASN A 125 8.83 8.22 29.83
CA ASN A 125 8.58 8.22 31.27
C ASN A 125 9.00 6.88 31.85
N GLU A 126 10.22 6.80 32.37
CA GLU A 126 10.82 5.55 32.85
C GLU A 126 10.03 4.85 33.98
N HIS A 127 9.21 5.59 34.72
CA HIS A 127 8.38 5.03 35.79
C HIS A 127 7.02 4.51 35.29
N LYS A 128 6.60 4.87 34.08
CA LYS A 128 5.35 4.42 33.45
C LYS A 128 5.54 3.62 32.18
N SER A 129 6.76 3.57 31.66
CA SER A 129 7.13 2.81 30.46
C SER A 129 7.73 1.47 30.88
N MET A 130 7.18 0.37 30.38
CA MET A 130 7.77 -0.95 30.58
C MET A 130 8.92 -1.16 29.59
N GLY A 131 10.04 -1.74 30.05
CA GLY A 131 11.08 -2.28 29.17
C GLY A 131 12.06 -1.27 28.58
N ILE A 132 12.31 -0.12 29.21
CA ILE A 132 13.42 0.76 28.80
C ILE A 132 14.74 0.07 29.12
N MET A 133 15.37 -0.47 28.10
CA MET A 133 16.71 -1.04 28.19
C MET A 133 17.72 -0.01 27.67
N ASN A 134 18.88 0.09 28.32
CA ASN A 134 20.01 0.85 27.80
C ASN A 134 20.64 0.03 26.67
N VAL A 135 19.97 0.06 25.53
CA VAL A 135 20.43 -0.60 24.32
C VAL A 135 21.44 0.32 23.64
N GLY A 136 22.59 -0.23 23.23
CA GLY A 136 23.63 0.51 22.50
C GLY A 136 23.12 1.13 21.19
N ALA A 137 23.99 1.62 20.32
CA ALA A 137 23.54 2.06 19.00
C ALA A 137 22.81 0.92 18.27
N ASN A 138 21.51 1.12 17.98
CA ASN A 138 20.69 0.28 17.10
C ASN A 138 20.39 -1.18 17.55
N PRO A 139 19.63 -1.40 18.63
CA PRO A 139 18.79 -2.59 18.75
C PRO A 139 17.39 -2.20 19.24
N GLN A 140 16.53 -1.82 18.30
CA GLN A 140 15.09 -2.05 18.46
C GLN A 140 14.79 -3.40 17.79
N THR A 141 14.40 -4.40 18.58
CA THR A 141 13.86 -5.65 18.04
C THR A 141 12.48 -5.32 17.45
N GLY A 142 12.40 -5.25 16.12
CA GLY A 142 11.13 -5.07 15.42
C GLY A 142 10.18 -6.26 15.61
N GLY A 143 8.88 -6.03 15.40
CA GLY A 143 7.86 -7.07 15.33
C GLY A 143 7.47 -7.42 13.89
N LEU A 144 6.62 -8.43 13.73
CA LEU A 144 5.95 -8.69 12.45
C LEU A 144 4.96 -7.57 12.14
N VAL A 145 4.84 -7.22 10.85
CA VAL A 145 3.84 -6.24 10.39
C VAL A 145 2.45 -6.89 10.43
N PRO A 146 1.44 -6.27 11.08
CA PRO A 146 0.11 -6.84 11.15
C PRO A 146 -0.62 -6.73 9.80
N GLN A 147 -1.40 -7.76 9.49
CA GLN A 147 -2.31 -7.76 8.34
C GLN A 147 -3.50 -6.84 8.61
N ALA A 148 -3.99 -6.15 7.59
CA ALA A 148 -5.21 -5.36 7.67
C ALA A 148 -6.43 -6.26 7.49
N PHE A 149 -7.54 -5.89 8.12
CA PHE A 149 -8.76 -6.70 8.17
C PHE A 149 -10.00 -5.84 7.95
N LYS A 150 -10.99 -6.40 7.23
CA LYS A 150 -12.33 -5.83 7.07
C LYS A 150 -13.21 -6.14 8.29
N ASP A 151 -13.00 -7.32 8.86
CA ASP A 151 -13.60 -7.82 10.09
C ASP A 151 -12.63 -8.82 10.76
N ASP A 152 -13.00 -9.37 11.91
CA ASP A 152 -12.12 -10.24 12.72
C ASP A 152 -11.48 -11.42 11.97
N ASN A 153 -12.02 -11.84 10.81
CA ASN A 153 -11.53 -13.02 10.08
C ASN A 153 -11.29 -12.78 8.57
N CYS A 154 -11.59 -11.59 8.04
CA CYS A 154 -11.48 -11.30 6.62
C CYS A 154 -10.33 -10.31 6.33
N PRO A 155 -9.21 -10.77 5.75
CA PRO A 155 -8.13 -9.89 5.32
C PRO A 155 -8.59 -8.80 4.35
N ASP A 156 -8.06 -7.60 4.53
CA ASP A 156 -8.29 -6.46 3.65
C ASP A 156 -7.11 -6.28 2.69
N ASP A 157 -7.07 -7.10 1.64
CA ASP A 157 -6.03 -7.01 0.59
C ASP A 157 -6.04 -5.68 -0.17
N GLU A 158 -7.00 -4.78 0.05
CA GLU A 158 -7.07 -3.46 -0.57
C GLU A 158 -6.66 -2.33 0.38
N ALA A 159 -6.25 -2.66 1.61
CA ALA A 159 -5.61 -1.70 2.49
C ALA A 159 -4.26 -1.26 1.93
N PHE A 160 -3.92 0.02 2.07
CA PHE A 160 -2.63 0.55 1.64
C PHE A 160 -1.93 1.25 2.79
N SER A 161 -0.67 0.86 3.01
CA SER A 161 0.19 1.50 4.00
C SER A 161 1.53 1.82 3.38
N GLY A 162 2.10 2.98 3.69
CA GLY A 162 3.40 3.31 3.12
C GLY A 162 4.05 4.53 3.76
N PRO A 163 5.39 4.63 3.63
CA PRO A 163 6.10 5.83 4.01
C PRO A 163 5.80 6.97 3.03
N VAL A 164 5.97 8.19 3.54
CA VAL A 164 5.98 9.41 2.75
C VAL A 164 7.15 10.26 3.21
N TRP A 165 8.06 10.57 2.29
CA TRP A 165 9.24 11.37 2.56
C TRP A 165 9.29 12.58 1.64
N GLN A 166 9.38 13.76 2.24
CA GLN A 166 9.75 14.96 1.50
C GLN A 166 11.27 15.07 1.44
N LEU A 167 11.79 15.03 0.23
CA LEU A 167 13.22 15.06 -0.02
C LEU A 167 13.72 16.51 -0.08
N SER A 168 15.02 16.71 0.17
CA SER A 168 15.65 18.03 0.14
C SER A 168 15.58 18.72 -1.23
N ASN A 169 15.44 17.94 -2.31
CA ASN A 169 15.21 18.43 -3.66
C ASN A 169 13.76 18.87 -3.94
N ARG A 170 12.90 18.91 -2.91
CA ARG A 170 11.47 19.24 -2.96
C ARG A 170 10.59 18.22 -3.68
N MET A 171 11.14 17.06 -4.05
CA MET A 171 10.36 15.94 -4.54
C MET A 171 9.82 15.12 -3.37
N THR A 172 8.73 14.41 -3.63
CA THR A 172 8.17 13.42 -2.72
C THR A 172 8.62 12.03 -3.11
N GLN A 173 9.00 11.27 -2.09
CA GLN A 173 9.13 9.83 -2.17
C GLN A 173 7.98 9.18 -1.43
N CYS A 174 7.22 8.43 -2.19
CA CYS A 174 6.22 7.46 -1.81
C CYS A 174 6.27 6.39 -2.91
#